data_AF-A0AAV0ZL74-F1
#
_entry.id   AF-A0AAV0ZL74-F1
#
_cell.length_a   1.000
_cell.length_b   1.000
_cell.length_c   1.000
_cell.angle_alpha   90.00
_cell.angle_beta   90.00
_cell.angle_gamma   90.00
#
_symmetry.space_group_name_H-M   'P 1'
#
loop_
_entity.id
_entity.type
_entity.pdbx_description
1 polymer ?
#
loop_
_entity_poly.entity_id
_entity_poly.type
_entity_poly.pdbx_seq_one_letter_code
_entity_poly.pdbx_strand_id
1 'polypeptide(L)'
;MASVEIVDLSSDDESEKAVPIAVKLEPGYVTAAERERVSGDRRLVKCHSYSSVLEQGPSPIDDTGISYASSVCAAPLSRQFWKAGSYDDRQGSQMSVKDGNNYLHVHPMFLHSNATSHKWAFGALAELLDNAVDEIQNGATFVSVDKISNPRDGSPALLIQDDGGGMDPEAMRRCMSFGFSDKNSKLAIGQYGNGFKTSSMRLGADAIVFSRHLNNGILTQSIGLLSYTFLMQTQLDRIVVPMVNYEYNTSTSSLDVLNGKEHFMANLELLLRWSPYSSEADLLKQFQNMGSYGTKVIVYNLWFNDEGITELDFDTDPKDIRIAWDVKKISTIPTRKRIQEEHIAKTFRYSLRVYLSILYLRLPKTFQIILRGQAVKPHSIADDLKLVEFIKYTPQCAGPVEELFVTIGFLKEAPHVNIHGFNVYHKHRLILPFWQVVRYSDSRGRGVVGIMQADFVEPTHDKQDFERTSLFQKLEARLKSMTWEYWNIEKGKLEGTCDFLLIEQMKYNLKNYKSSLLSQKITSSGLVTSK
;
A
#
# COMPACT_ATOMS: atom_id res chain seq x y z
N MET A 1 -11.38 -22.72 -34.40
CA MET A 1 -11.49 -22.74 -32.94
C MET A 1 -10.10 -22.45 -32.40
N ALA A 2 -9.82 -21.17 -32.16
CA ALA A 2 -8.49 -20.72 -31.76
C ALA A 2 -8.32 -20.88 -30.24
N SER A 3 -7.27 -21.58 -29.86
CA SER A 3 -6.72 -21.72 -28.52
C SER A 3 -6.51 -20.35 -27.87
N VAL A 4 -7.15 -20.13 -26.71
CA VAL A 4 -6.86 -18.99 -25.83
C VAL A 4 -5.37 -19.00 -25.53
N GLU A 5 -4.64 -17.98 -25.97
CA GLU A 5 -3.27 -17.79 -25.51
C GLU A 5 -3.35 -17.32 -24.04
N ILE A 6 -3.06 -18.27 -23.16
CA ILE A 6 -2.84 -18.06 -21.73
C ILE A 6 -1.60 -17.16 -21.62
N VAL A 7 -1.67 -16.08 -20.84
CA VAL A 7 -0.43 -15.48 -20.32
C VAL A 7 0.12 -16.51 -19.33
N ASP A 8 0.96 -17.41 -19.83
CA ASP A 8 1.60 -18.43 -19.02
C ASP A 8 2.78 -17.80 -18.27
N LEU A 9 2.92 -18.13 -16.99
CA LEU A 9 3.77 -17.42 -16.02
C LEU A 9 5.20 -17.96 -15.96
N SER A 10 5.73 -18.50 -17.07
CA SER A 10 7.08 -19.06 -17.09
C SER A 10 8.13 -18.06 -17.57
N SER A 11 9.14 -17.87 -16.73
CA SER A 11 10.37 -17.15 -17.05
C SER A 11 11.10 -17.83 -18.22
N ASP A 12 11.23 -17.14 -19.34
CA ASP A 12 12.27 -17.43 -20.33
C ASP A 12 13.52 -16.66 -19.93
N ASP A 13 14.51 -17.37 -19.38
CA ASP A 13 15.90 -16.92 -19.41
C ASP A 13 16.79 -18.16 -19.57
N GLU A 14 17.31 -18.34 -20.78
CA GLU A 14 18.47 -19.19 -21.02
C GLU A 14 19.76 -18.38 -20.77
N SER A 15 20.74 -19.07 -20.15
CA SER A 15 22.15 -18.71 -19.94
C SER A 15 22.45 -17.79 -18.74
N GLU A 16 23.45 -18.00 -17.86
CA GLU A 16 24.65 -18.83 -17.84
C GLU A 16 24.90 -19.49 -16.46
N LYS A 17 25.65 -20.59 -16.47
CA LYS A 17 25.97 -21.46 -15.32
C LYS A 17 26.70 -20.73 -14.18
N ALA A 18 26.15 -20.80 -12.97
CA ALA A 18 26.90 -20.69 -11.72
C ALA A 18 26.57 -21.89 -10.80
N VAL A 19 27.60 -22.64 -10.42
CA VAL A 19 27.51 -23.86 -9.60
C VAL A 19 27.23 -23.48 -8.13
N PRO A 20 26.15 -23.98 -7.50
CA PRO A 20 25.95 -23.76 -6.07
C PRO A 20 26.71 -24.81 -5.24
N ILE A 21 27.55 -24.32 -4.33
CA ILE A 21 28.19 -25.10 -3.27
C ILE A 21 27.19 -25.24 -2.11
N ALA A 22 26.84 -26.48 -1.76
CA ALA A 22 25.93 -26.78 -0.66
C ALA A 22 26.59 -26.54 0.71
N VAL A 23 25.92 -25.79 1.59
CA VAL A 23 26.27 -25.67 3.01
C VAL A 23 25.26 -26.44 3.85
N LYS A 24 25.78 -27.39 4.62
CA LYS A 24 25.07 -28.34 5.48
C LYS A 24 24.62 -27.64 6.78
N LEU A 25 23.33 -27.68 7.10
CA LEU A 25 22.78 -27.23 8.38
C LEU A 25 22.74 -28.42 9.36
N GLU A 26 23.35 -28.27 10.53
CA GLU A 26 23.21 -29.20 11.66
C GLU A 26 22.02 -28.84 12.57
N PRO A 27 21.40 -29.83 13.26
CA PRO A 27 20.19 -29.62 14.04
C PRO A 27 20.48 -29.22 15.50
N GLY A 28 19.85 -28.13 15.94
CA GLY A 28 19.85 -27.66 17.32
C GLY A 28 18.81 -28.35 18.20
N TYR A 29 19.25 -28.77 19.37
CA TYR A 29 18.49 -29.33 20.49
C TYR A 29 17.44 -28.35 21.04
N VAL A 30 16.25 -28.85 21.38
CA VAL A 30 15.33 -28.19 22.33
C VAL A 30 14.83 -29.21 23.35
N THR A 31 15.03 -28.86 24.62
CA THR A 31 14.70 -29.59 25.84
C THR A 31 13.23 -29.48 26.22
N ALA A 32 12.81 -30.45 27.03
CA ALA A 32 11.47 -30.76 27.47
C ALA A 32 10.74 -29.66 28.26
N ALA A 33 9.42 -29.59 28.08
CA ALA A 33 8.48 -29.11 29.09
C ALA A 33 7.22 -29.99 29.06
N GLU A 34 6.90 -30.54 30.22
CA GLU A 34 5.80 -31.45 30.53
C GLU A 34 4.42 -30.80 30.30
N ARG A 35 3.43 -31.59 29.85
CA ARG A 35 2.01 -31.36 30.14
C ARG A 35 1.21 -32.66 30.03
N GLU A 36 0.21 -32.70 30.90
CA GLU A 36 -0.48 -33.87 31.43
C GLU A 36 -1.34 -34.66 30.43
N ARG A 37 -1.50 -35.94 30.76
CA ARG A 37 -2.34 -36.93 30.09
C ARG A 37 -3.83 -36.64 30.35
N VAL A 38 -4.63 -36.64 29.29
CA VAL A 38 -6.03 -37.11 29.36
C VAL A 38 -6.27 -38.07 28.20
N SER A 39 -6.69 -39.27 28.57
CA SER A 39 -6.98 -40.42 27.73
C SER A 39 -8.22 -40.24 26.86
N GLY A 40 -8.16 -40.70 25.60
CA GLY A 40 -9.31 -40.83 24.73
C GLY A 40 -9.02 -41.81 23.59
N ASP A 41 -9.38 -43.06 23.81
CA ASP A 41 -9.25 -44.22 22.92
C ASP A 41 -10.09 -44.08 21.63
N ARG A 42 -9.51 -44.43 20.47
CA ARG A 42 -10.26 -44.92 19.28
C ARG A 42 -9.36 -45.53 18.20
N ARG A 43 -9.30 -46.86 18.25
CA ARG A 43 -9.37 -47.85 17.15
C ARG A 43 -8.67 -47.55 15.81
N LEU A 44 -7.59 -48.28 15.60
CA LEU A 44 -7.01 -48.69 14.32
C LEU A 44 -7.97 -49.60 13.52
N VAL A 45 -8.09 -49.33 12.21
CA VAL A 45 -8.30 -50.38 11.20
C VAL A 45 -7.39 -50.08 10.00
N LYS A 46 -6.47 -51.01 9.74
CA LYS A 46 -5.63 -51.14 8.53
C LYS A 46 -6.32 -52.10 7.56
N CYS A 47 -6.19 -51.84 6.25
CA CYS A 47 -5.92 -52.83 5.20
C CYS A 47 -5.78 -52.07 3.87
N HIS A 48 -4.58 -51.94 3.31
CA HIS A 48 -3.84 -52.90 2.48
C HIS A 48 -4.41 -53.08 1.07
N SER A 49 -3.64 -52.52 0.15
CA SER A 49 -3.72 -52.52 -1.31
C SER A 49 -3.56 -53.92 -1.91
N TYR A 50 -4.20 -54.15 -3.04
CA TYR A 50 -3.73 -55.09 -4.06
C TYR A 50 -3.86 -54.45 -5.45
N SER A 51 -2.76 -54.49 -6.18
CA SER A 51 -2.59 -54.07 -7.57
C SER A 51 -2.84 -55.26 -8.50
N SER A 52 -3.50 -55.03 -9.62
CA SER A 52 -3.49 -55.93 -10.78
C SER A 52 -3.48 -55.11 -12.06
N VAL A 53 -2.38 -55.22 -12.80
CA VAL A 53 -2.12 -54.66 -14.13
C VAL A 53 -2.69 -55.60 -15.20
N LEU A 54 -3.37 -55.07 -16.21
CA LEU A 54 -3.64 -55.75 -17.48
C LEU A 54 -3.50 -54.75 -18.63
N GLU A 55 -2.76 -55.17 -19.65
CA GLU A 55 -2.39 -54.46 -20.88
C GLU A 55 -3.59 -54.11 -21.77
N GLN A 56 -3.49 -53.02 -22.55
CA GLN A 56 -3.93 -52.97 -23.95
C GLN A 56 -3.35 -51.74 -24.71
N GLY A 57 -3.09 -51.95 -26.01
CA GLY A 57 -2.21 -51.14 -26.88
C GLY A 57 -2.76 -49.82 -27.45
N PRO A 58 -2.08 -49.24 -28.47
CA PRO A 58 -2.23 -47.83 -28.83
C PRO A 58 -3.16 -47.55 -30.04
N SER A 59 -3.75 -46.35 -30.03
CA SER A 59 -4.30 -45.51 -31.13
C SER A 59 -5.75 -45.05 -30.90
N PRO A 60 -6.26 -43.99 -31.56
CA PRO A 60 -5.63 -42.79 -32.12
C PRO A 60 -6.23 -41.47 -31.54
N ILE A 61 -5.67 -40.36 -32.03
CA ILE A 61 -6.01 -38.95 -31.81
C ILE A 61 -7.53 -38.68 -31.91
N ASP A 62 -8.08 -37.92 -30.96
CA ASP A 62 -9.35 -37.21 -31.16
C ASP A 62 -9.38 -35.88 -30.38
N ASP A 63 -9.83 -34.84 -31.09
CA ASP A 63 -10.09 -33.48 -30.65
C ASP A 63 -11.06 -33.44 -29.46
N THR A 64 -10.82 -32.59 -28.46
CA THR A 64 -11.88 -32.26 -27.50
C THR A 64 -11.83 -30.80 -27.06
N GLY A 65 -12.80 -30.04 -27.58
CA GLY A 65 -13.08 -28.65 -27.21
C GLY A 65 -13.56 -28.52 -25.76
N ILE A 66 -13.28 -27.35 -25.19
CA ILE A 66 -13.72 -26.95 -23.85
C ILE A 66 -15.25 -26.85 -23.84
N SER A 67 -15.89 -27.73 -23.06
CA SER A 67 -17.34 -27.74 -22.84
C SER A 67 -17.73 -26.65 -21.84
N TYR A 68 -18.58 -25.72 -22.26
CA TYR A 68 -19.24 -24.77 -21.36
C TYR A 68 -20.33 -25.51 -20.59
N ALA A 69 -20.10 -25.80 -19.31
CA ALA A 69 -21.13 -26.31 -18.42
C ALA A 69 -22.16 -25.20 -18.09
N SER A 70 -23.44 -25.61 -18.09
CA SER A 70 -24.63 -24.77 -17.96
C SER A 70 -24.84 -24.14 -16.58
N SER A 71 -25.82 -23.22 -16.52
CA SER A 71 -26.13 -22.30 -15.42
C SER A 71 -26.27 -22.96 -14.04
N VAL A 72 -25.30 -22.70 -13.18
CA VAL A 72 -25.42 -22.88 -11.73
C VAL A 72 -25.48 -21.48 -11.12
N CYS A 73 -26.48 -21.21 -10.27
CA CYS A 73 -26.58 -19.97 -9.50
C CYS A 73 -25.21 -19.64 -8.89
N ALA A 74 -24.66 -18.48 -9.26
CA ALA A 74 -23.37 -18.03 -8.76
C ALA A 74 -23.39 -18.05 -7.23
N ALA A 75 -22.53 -18.87 -6.63
CA ALA A 75 -22.34 -18.85 -5.18
C ALA A 75 -22.03 -17.40 -4.77
N PRO A 76 -22.64 -16.88 -3.69
CA PRO A 76 -22.47 -15.48 -3.32
C PRO A 76 -20.99 -15.22 -3.01
N LEU A 77 -20.38 -14.34 -3.81
CA LEU A 77 -19.02 -13.87 -3.54
C LEU A 77 -19.01 -13.13 -2.21
N SER A 78 -18.17 -13.58 -1.27
CA SER A 78 -17.88 -12.80 -0.07
C SER A 78 -17.24 -11.49 -0.50
N ARG A 79 -17.91 -10.36 -0.22
CA ARG A 79 -17.36 -9.01 -0.38
C ARG A 79 -16.65 -8.50 0.88
N GLN A 80 -16.33 -9.41 1.80
CA GLN A 80 -15.54 -9.13 2.99
C GLN A 80 -14.12 -9.65 2.79
N PHE A 81 -13.14 -8.75 2.75
CA PHE A 81 -11.75 -9.09 2.44
C PHE A 81 -11.26 -10.25 3.31
N TRP A 82 -11.35 -10.14 4.64
CA TRP A 82 -10.82 -11.17 5.56
C TRP A 82 -11.57 -12.50 5.57
N LYS A 83 -12.73 -12.58 4.90
CA LYS A 83 -13.49 -13.83 4.73
C LYS A 83 -13.45 -14.33 3.29
N ALA A 84 -12.90 -13.54 2.36
CA ALA A 84 -12.61 -14.02 1.03
C ALA A 84 -11.53 -15.10 1.13
N GLY A 85 -11.59 -16.09 0.25
CA GLY A 85 -10.63 -17.19 0.24
C GLY A 85 -10.93 -18.40 1.13
N SER A 86 -12.12 -18.49 1.73
CA SER A 86 -12.60 -19.72 2.38
C SER A 86 -13.67 -20.39 1.50
N TYR A 87 -13.26 -21.24 0.56
CA TYR A 87 -14.18 -22.09 -0.21
C TYR A 87 -14.12 -23.52 0.32
N ASP A 88 -15.29 -24.12 0.58
CA ASP A 88 -15.40 -25.53 0.96
C ASP A 88 -14.87 -26.41 -0.19
N ASP A 89 -13.87 -27.23 0.12
CA ASP A 89 -13.14 -28.15 -0.78
C ASP A 89 -14.01 -29.31 -1.34
N ARG A 90 -15.33 -29.17 -1.34
CA ARG A 90 -16.28 -30.28 -1.56
C ARG A 90 -16.45 -30.70 -3.02
N GLN A 91 -15.66 -30.15 -3.96
CA GLN A 91 -15.69 -30.56 -5.37
C GLN A 91 -14.32 -30.36 -6.05
N GLY A 92 -13.26 -30.91 -5.46
CA GLY A 92 -12.01 -31.15 -6.20
C GLY A 92 -12.23 -32.23 -7.25
N SER A 93 -12.35 -31.86 -8.52
CA SER A 93 -12.31 -32.80 -9.64
C SER A 93 -10.95 -33.52 -9.66
N GLN A 94 -10.98 -34.84 -9.62
CA GLN A 94 -9.80 -35.71 -9.64
C GLN A 94 -9.00 -35.47 -10.94
N MET A 95 -7.75 -35.03 -10.84
CA MET A 95 -6.89 -34.78 -11.99
C MET A 95 -6.29 -36.09 -12.54
N SER A 96 -6.47 -36.36 -13.83
CA SER A 96 -5.62 -37.26 -14.60
C SER A 96 -4.48 -36.44 -15.22
N VAL A 97 -3.26 -36.60 -14.70
CA VAL A 97 -2.06 -35.99 -15.26
C VAL A 97 -1.69 -36.75 -16.55
N LYS A 98 -1.69 -36.06 -17.69
CA LYS A 98 -0.96 -36.46 -18.89
C LYS A 98 -0.19 -35.26 -19.46
N ASP A 99 1.12 -35.50 -19.58
CA ASP A 99 2.16 -34.80 -20.34
C ASP A 99 2.45 -33.30 -20.10
N GLY A 100 3.66 -33.04 -19.61
CA GLY A 100 4.67 -32.47 -20.53
C GLY A 100 5.02 -31.00 -20.47
N ASN A 101 4.89 -30.33 -19.32
CA ASN A 101 5.76 -29.24 -18.82
C ASN A 101 5.20 -28.77 -17.48
N ASN A 102 5.93 -28.98 -16.38
CA ASN A 102 5.49 -28.59 -15.04
C ASN A 102 5.67 -27.09 -14.84
N TYR A 103 4.78 -26.29 -15.42
CA TYR A 103 4.67 -24.87 -15.11
C TYR A 103 4.00 -24.68 -13.74
N LEU A 104 4.48 -23.71 -12.96
CA LEU A 104 3.90 -23.39 -11.66
C LEU A 104 2.52 -22.74 -11.89
N HIS A 105 1.45 -23.52 -11.72
CA HIS A 105 0.08 -23.00 -11.85
C HIS A 105 -0.31 -22.17 -10.61
N VAL A 106 -0.60 -20.89 -10.81
CA VAL A 106 -1.06 -19.99 -9.75
C VAL A 106 -2.59 -19.94 -9.74
N HIS A 107 -3.17 -20.54 -8.71
CA HIS A 107 -4.62 -20.52 -8.50
C HIS A 107 -5.11 -19.09 -8.17
N PRO A 108 -6.29 -18.63 -8.64
CA PRO A 108 -6.81 -17.28 -8.38
C PRO A 108 -6.88 -16.86 -6.91
N MET A 109 -7.01 -17.83 -6.01
CA MET A 109 -6.96 -17.62 -4.56
C MET A 109 -5.65 -16.99 -4.07
N PHE A 110 -4.57 -17.18 -4.82
CA PHE A 110 -3.28 -16.53 -4.55
C PHE A 110 -3.38 -15.01 -4.61
N LEU A 111 -4.24 -14.42 -5.46
CA LEU A 111 -4.45 -12.96 -5.50
C LEU A 111 -4.90 -12.42 -4.14
N HIS A 112 -5.84 -13.13 -3.51
CA HIS A 112 -6.32 -12.78 -2.18
C HIS A 112 -5.24 -13.03 -1.11
N SER A 113 -4.64 -14.22 -1.09
CA SER A 113 -3.60 -14.57 -0.10
C SER A 113 -2.42 -13.60 -0.14
N ASN A 114 -1.98 -13.20 -1.33
CA ASN A 114 -0.88 -12.25 -1.49
C ASN A 114 -1.28 -10.84 -0.99
N ALA A 115 -2.52 -10.42 -1.24
CA ALA A 115 -3.06 -9.14 -0.76
C ALA A 115 -3.11 -9.03 0.77
N THR A 116 -3.15 -10.15 1.52
CA THR A 116 -3.19 -10.13 3.00
C THR A 116 -1.93 -9.56 3.66
N SER A 117 -0.84 -9.39 2.88
CA SER A 117 0.37 -8.70 3.33
C SER A 117 0.09 -7.25 3.78
N HIS A 118 -0.82 -6.54 3.10
CA HIS A 118 -1.23 -5.19 3.49
C HIS A 118 -2.33 -5.24 4.54
N LYS A 119 -1.98 -4.94 5.80
CA LYS A 119 -2.98 -4.78 6.87
C LYS A 119 -3.71 -3.44 6.79
N TRP A 120 -3.03 -2.40 6.33
CA TRP A 120 -3.51 -1.02 6.29
C TRP A 120 -3.77 -0.56 4.85
N ALA A 121 -5.00 -0.11 4.56
CA ALA A 121 -5.40 0.29 3.20
C ALA A 121 -4.54 1.40 2.59
N PHE A 122 -4.11 2.40 3.38
CA PHE A 122 -3.24 3.46 2.85
C PHE A 122 -1.84 2.94 2.49
N GLY A 123 -1.36 1.88 3.13
CA GLY A 123 -0.10 1.22 2.73
C GLY A 123 -0.20 0.63 1.32
N ALA A 124 -1.30 -0.05 1.02
CA ALA A 124 -1.59 -0.54 -0.33
C ALA A 124 -1.75 0.61 -1.34
N LEU A 125 -2.46 1.68 -0.96
CA LEU A 125 -2.58 2.85 -1.84
C LEU A 125 -1.21 3.46 -2.14
N ALA A 126 -0.35 3.60 -1.14
CA ALA A 126 0.97 4.17 -1.31
C ALA A 126 1.84 3.38 -2.28
N GLU A 127 1.70 2.05 -2.36
CA GLU A 127 2.39 1.27 -3.40
C GLU A 127 1.95 1.60 -4.83
N LEU A 128 0.67 1.94 -5.03
CA LEU A 128 0.20 2.41 -6.34
C LEU A 128 0.78 3.78 -6.68
N LEU A 129 0.93 4.67 -5.69
CA LEU A 129 1.58 5.96 -5.87
C LEU A 129 3.08 5.82 -6.09
N ASP A 130 3.74 4.87 -5.43
CA ASP A 130 5.16 4.59 -5.61
C ASP A 130 5.46 4.29 -7.08
N ASN A 131 4.57 3.58 -7.78
CA ASN A 131 4.71 3.34 -9.22
C ASN A 131 4.64 4.63 -10.06
N ALA A 132 3.75 5.56 -9.74
CA ALA A 132 3.66 6.85 -10.43
C ALA A 132 4.83 7.78 -10.10
N VAL A 133 5.36 7.73 -8.87
CA VAL A 133 6.55 8.49 -8.46
C VAL A 133 7.80 7.97 -9.16
N ASP A 134 7.92 6.65 -9.36
CA ASP A 134 9.01 6.08 -10.16
C ASP A 134 8.99 6.55 -11.63
N GLU A 135 7.84 7.02 -12.14
CA GLU A 135 7.69 7.57 -13.50
C GLU A 135 8.12 9.04 -13.62
N ILE A 136 8.54 9.69 -12.54
CA ILE A 136 9.11 11.06 -12.61
C ILE A 136 10.30 11.12 -13.56
N GLN A 137 11.13 10.07 -13.60
CA GLN A 137 12.26 9.97 -14.53
C GLN A 137 11.82 9.91 -16.00
N ASN A 138 10.57 9.49 -16.25
CA ASN A 138 9.94 9.40 -17.56
C ASN A 138 9.03 10.62 -17.84
N GLY A 139 9.13 11.67 -17.03
CA GLY A 139 8.43 12.94 -17.26
C GLY A 139 7.10 13.11 -16.55
N ALA A 140 6.72 12.20 -15.63
CA ALA A 140 5.51 12.37 -14.83
C ALA A 140 5.54 13.71 -14.06
N THR A 141 4.44 14.43 -14.09
CA THR A 141 4.25 15.71 -13.38
C THR A 141 3.19 15.62 -12.29
N PHE A 142 2.33 14.60 -12.31
CA PHE A 142 1.40 14.36 -11.23
C PHE A 142 0.98 12.91 -11.06
N VAL A 143 0.46 12.63 -9.86
CA VAL A 143 -0.43 11.50 -9.61
C VAL A 143 -1.69 12.01 -8.90
N SER A 144 -2.85 11.59 -9.38
CA SER A 144 -4.15 11.97 -8.85
C SER A 144 -4.87 10.75 -8.28
N VAL A 145 -5.42 10.90 -7.08
CA VAL A 145 -6.27 9.92 -6.41
C VAL A 145 -7.65 10.50 -6.21
N ASP A 146 -8.70 9.83 -6.71
CA ASP A 146 -10.07 10.31 -6.57
C ASP A 146 -11.10 9.19 -6.35
N LYS A 147 -12.29 9.59 -5.91
CA LYS A 147 -13.50 8.76 -5.90
C LYS A 147 -14.20 8.95 -7.24
N ILE A 148 -14.55 7.85 -7.90
CA ILE A 148 -15.47 7.87 -9.03
C ILE A 148 -16.69 6.99 -8.73
N SER A 149 -17.78 7.24 -9.45
CA SER A 149 -18.95 6.36 -9.44
C SER A 149 -18.77 5.29 -10.51
N ASN A 150 -18.89 4.03 -10.13
CA ASN A 150 -18.93 2.92 -11.07
C ASN A 150 -20.12 3.11 -12.03
N PRO A 151 -19.92 3.23 -13.34
CA PRO A 151 -21.02 3.45 -14.29
C PRO A 151 -22.04 2.30 -14.33
N ARG A 152 -21.64 1.09 -13.93
CA ARG A 152 -22.50 -0.10 -13.99
C ARG A 152 -23.58 -0.12 -12.92
N ASP A 153 -23.23 0.27 -11.68
CA ASP A 153 -24.11 0.10 -10.51
C ASP A 153 -24.13 1.29 -9.55
N GLY A 154 -23.38 2.35 -9.83
CA GLY A 154 -23.28 3.54 -8.97
C GLY A 154 -22.41 3.35 -7.72
N SER A 155 -21.81 2.17 -7.52
CA SER A 155 -20.93 1.91 -6.37
C SER A 155 -19.68 2.79 -6.40
N PRO A 156 -19.09 3.15 -5.24
CA PRO A 156 -17.85 3.90 -5.22
C PRO A 156 -16.70 3.05 -5.77
N ALA A 157 -15.88 3.66 -6.61
CA ALA A 157 -14.62 3.12 -7.09
C ALA A 157 -13.49 4.13 -6.86
N LEU A 158 -12.29 3.62 -6.73
CA LEU A 158 -11.08 4.40 -6.49
C LEU A 158 -10.30 4.56 -7.80
N LEU A 159 -10.05 5.80 -8.17
CA LEU A 159 -9.28 6.19 -9.35
C LEU A 159 -7.87 6.60 -8.92
N ILE A 160 -6.85 6.03 -9.54
CA ILE A 160 -5.46 6.48 -9.48
C ILE A 160 -5.02 6.78 -10.91
N GLN A 161 -4.56 8.00 -11.18
CA GLN A 161 -4.14 8.41 -12.52
C GLN A 161 -2.86 9.22 -12.48
N ASP A 162 -1.89 8.87 -13.30
CA ASP A 162 -0.66 9.61 -13.53
C ASP A 162 -0.49 9.99 -15.00
N ASP A 163 0.40 10.94 -15.25
CA ASP A 163 0.86 11.36 -16.57
C ASP A 163 2.29 10.92 -16.88
N GLY A 164 2.73 9.80 -16.29
CA GLY A 164 4.03 9.20 -16.53
C GLY A 164 4.17 8.61 -17.94
N GLY A 165 5.22 7.82 -18.16
CA GLY A 165 5.55 7.29 -19.48
C GLY A 165 4.49 6.34 -20.07
N GLY A 166 3.59 5.82 -19.24
CA GLY A 166 2.61 4.81 -19.64
C GLY A 166 3.28 3.48 -20.04
N MET A 167 2.46 2.55 -20.51
CA MET A 167 2.88 1.18 -20.84
C MET A 167 2.49 0.85 -22.28
N ASP A 168 3.45 0.35 -23.04
CA ASP A 168 3.17 -0.38 -24.27
C ASP A 168 2.48 -1.74 -23.96
N PRO A 169 1.99 -2.47 -24.97
CA PRO A 169 1.29 -3.74 -24.77
C PRO A 169 2.10 -4.81 -24.00
N GLU A 170 3.42 -4.83 -24.15
CA GLU A 170 4.28 -5.82 -23.51
C GLU A 170 4.54 -5.44 -22.05
N ALA A 171 4.81 -4.17 -21.77
CA ALA A 171 4.92 -3.62 -20.43
C ALA A 171 3.59 -3.79 -19.66
N MET A 172 2.44 -3.62 -20.31
CA MET A 172 1.13 -3.91 -19.71
C MET A 172 1.00 -5.40 -19.35
N ARG A 173 1.46 -6.32 -20.22
CA ARG A 173 1.45 -7.76 -19.94
C ARG A 173 2.32 -8.08 -18.73
N ARG A 174 3.56 -7.55 -18.68
CA ARG A 174 4.46 -7.69 -17.53
C ARG A 174 3.86 -7.09 -16.25
N CYS A 175 3.17 -5.96 -16.35
CA CYS A 175 2.46 -5.32 -15.24
C CYS A 175 1.36 -6.21 -14.65
N MET A 176 0.71 -7.04 -15.46
CA MET A 176 -0.33 -7.97 -15.02
C MET A 176 0.24 -9.32 -14.52
N SER A 177 1.43 -9.72 -14.97
CA SER A 177 2.12 -10.96 -14.58
C SER A 177 2.97 -10.82 -13.31
N PHE A 178 3.05 -11.85 -12.46
CA PHE A 178 3.87 -11.81 -11.24
C PHE A 178 5.37 -11.83 -11.54
N GLY A 179 6.17 -11.18 -10.68
CA GLY A 179 7.64 -11.29 -10.69
C GLY A 179 8.39 -10.48 -11.76
N PHE A 180 7.69 -9.79 -12.67
CA PHE A 180 8.33 -8.94 -13.68
C PHE A 180 8.52 -7.51 -13.17
N SER A 181 9.74 -7.01 -13.24
CA SER A 181 10.09 -5.62 -12.95
C SER A 181 11.31 -5.21 -13.76
N ASP A 182 11.12 -4.32 -14.73
CA ASP A 182 12.23 -3.74 -15.52
C ASP A 182 12.96 -2.62 -14.76
N LYS A 183 12.52 -2.32 -13.53
CA LYS A 183 13.08 -1.26 -12.67
C LYS A 183 14.43 -1.71 -12.10
N ASN A 184 15.47 -1.62 -12.92
CA ASN A 184 16.87 -1.89 -12.57
C ASN A 184 17.57 -0.69 -11.92
N SER A 185 16.85 0.39 -11.63
CA SER A 185 17.41 1.59 -11.01
C SER A 185 17.53 1.41 -9.49
N LYS A 186 18.72 1.67 -8.95
CA LYS A 186 18.96 1.71 -7.48
C LYS A 186 18.03 2.70 -6.77
N LEU A 187 17.46 3.67 -7.47
CA LEU A 187 16.63 4.74 -6.94
C LEU A 187 15.13 4.44 -6.97
N ALA A 188 14.69 3.44 -7.73
CA ALA A 188 13.28 3.07 -7.82
C ALA A 188 12.77 2.48 -6.49
N ILE A 189 11.53 2.83 -6.16
CA ILE A 189 10.83 2.31 -4.98
C ILE A 189 10.24 0.93 -5.29
N GLY A 190 9.70 0.73 -6.48
CA GLY A 190 9.20 -0.56 -6.96
C GLY A 190 10.32 -1.47 -7.44
N GLN A 191 10.45 -2.65 -6.84
CA GLN A 191 11.50 -3.63 -7.22
C GLN A 191 10.97 -5.04 -7.50
N TYR A 192 9.90 -5.46 -6.82
CA TYR A 192 9.50 -6.87 -6.76
C TYR A 192 8.44 -7.29 -7.80
N GLY A 193 7.97 -6.39 -8.66
CA GLY A 193 6.96 -6.71 -9.68
C GLY A 193 5.57 -7.09 -9.16
N ASN A 194 5.32 -7.00 -7.85
CA ASN A 194 4.07 -7.48 -7.23
C ASN A 194 3.15 -6.37 -6.70
N GLY A 195 3.66 -5.15 -6.51
CA GLY A 195 2.96 -4.10 -5.77
C GLY A 195 1.58 -3.73 -6.33
N PHE A 196 1.42 -3.67 -7.66
CA PHE A 196 0.13 -3.42 -8.29
C PHE A 196 -0.92 -4.50 -7.94
N LYS A 197 -0.56 -5.79 -8.08
CA LYS A 197 -1.48 -6.92 -7.87
C LYS A 197 -1.90 -6.98 -6.40
N THR A 198 -0.93 -6.96 -5.49
CA THR A 198 -1.17 -6.99 -4.05
C THR A 198 -2.05 -5.83 -3.61
N SER A 199 -1.75 -4.62 -4.07
CA SER A 199 -2.41 -3.40 -3.61
C SER A 199 -3.81 -3.24 -4.16
N SER A 200 -4.00 -3.50 -5.46
CA SER A 200 -5.33 -3.45 -6.09
C SER A 200 -6.27 -4.47 -5.44
N MET A 201 -5.81 -5.72 -5.27
CA MET A 201 -6.59 -6.80 -4.63
C MET A 201 -6.83 -6.57 -3.13
N ARG A 202 -6.00 -5.77 -2.45
CA ARG A 202 -6.26 -5.33 -1.06
C ARG A 202 -7.33 -4.25 -0.97
N LEU A 203 -7.43 -3.38 -1.97
CA LEU A 203 -8.35 -2.23 -1.97
C LEU A 203 -9.75 -2.61 -2.50
N GLY A 204 -9.82 -3.50 -3.49
CA GLY A 204 -11.09 -4.02 -4.01
C GLY A 204 -10.92 -5.40 -4.65
N ALA A 205 -12.04 -6.02 -4.99
CA ALA A 205 -12.03 -7.33 -5.64
C ALA A 205 -11.55 -7.26 -7.10
N ASP A 206 -11.70 -6.11 -7.74
CA ASP A 206 -11.44 -5.97 -9.17
C ASP A 206 -10.74 -4.65 -9.49
N ALA A 207 -9.84 -4.69 -10.47
CA ALA A 207 -9.13 -3.53 -10.96
C ALA A 207 -8.99 -3.56 -12.48
N ILE A 208 -9.26 -2.43 -13.12
CA ILE A 208 -9.05 -2.22 -14.54
C ILE A 208 -7.99 -1.14 -14.73
N VAL A 209 -7.06 -1.39 -15.64
CA VAL A 209 -5.95 -0.49 -15.97
C VAL A 209 -6.10 -0.05 -17.41
N PHE A 210 -5.98 1.26 -17.63
CA PHE A 210 -5.86 1.89 -18.93
C PHE A 210 -4.48 2.52 -18.99
N SER A 211 -3.70 2.24 -20.03
CA SER A 211 -2.40 2.89 -20.20
C SER A 211 -2.19 3.28 -21.65
N ARG A 212 -1.52 4.41 -21.83
CA ARG A 212 -1.23 4.98 -23.15
C ARG A 212 0.25 5.29 -23.25
N HIS A 213 0.86 4.89 -24.36
CA HIS A 213 2.28 5.08 -24.59
C HIS A 213 2.53 5.46 -26.06
N LEU A 214 3.22 6.58 -26.29
CA LEU A 214 3.61 7.04 -27.61
C LEU A 214 5.10 6.79 -27.86
N ASN A 215 5.42 5.88 -28.76
CA ASN A 215 6.79 5.57 -29.14
C ASN A 215 6.95 5.69 -30.66
N ASN A 216 7.94 6.44 -31.14
CA ASN A 216 8.25 6.59 -32.57
C ASN A 216 7.04 6.90 -33.46
N GLY A 217 6.09 7.72 -32.99
CA GLY A 217 4.88 8.08 -33.73
C GLY A 217 3.75 7.02 -33.69
N ILE A 218 3.94 5.93 -32.95
CA ILE A 218 2.94 4.89 -32.71
C ILE A 218 2.36 5.09 -31.31
N LEU A 219 1.06 5.39 -31.25
CA LEU A 219 0.33 5.56 -30.01
C LEU A 219 -0.37 4.24 -29.67
N THR A 220 0.06 3.59 -28.59
CA THR A 220 -0.59 2.39 -28.09
C THR A 220 -1.54 2.73 -26.95
N GLN A 221 -2.69 2.04 -26.92
CA GLN A 221 -3.68 2.14 -25.85
C GLN A 221 -4.04 0.74 -25.37
N SER A 222 -3.64 0.43 -24.15
CA SER A 222 -3.78 -0.91 -23.58
C SER A 222 -4.79 -0.88 -22.44
N ILE A 223 -5.68 -1.86 -22.41
CA ILE A 223 -6.64 -2.07 -21.32
C ILE A 223 -6.43 -3.47 -20.77
N GLY A 224 -6.27 -3.60 -19.46
CA GLY A 224 -6.15 -4.89 -18.79
C GLY A 224 -7.04 -4.97 -17.56
N LEU A 225 -7.63 -6.13 -17.33
CA LEU A 225 -8.57 -6.37 -16.23
C LEU A 225 -8.08 -7.48 -15.31
N LEU A 226 -7.74 -7.11 -14.08
CA LEU A 226 -7.47 -8.04 -12.99
C LEU A 226 -8.72 -8.16 -12.11
N SER A 227 -9.52 -9.20 -12.31
CA SER A 227 -10.82 -9.35 -11.65
C SER A 227 -10.92 -10.65 -10.87
N TYR A 228 -10.87 -10.56 -9.53
CA TYR A 228 -11.13 -11.69 -8.65
C TYR A 228 -12.58 -12.18 -8.81
N THR A 229 -13.53 -11.27 -9.02
CA THR A 229 -14.94 -11.60 -9.26
C THR A 229 -15.09 -12.50 -10.49
N PHE A 230 -14.47 -12.14 -11.61
CA PHE A 230 -14.48 -12.92 -12.85
C PHE A 230 -13.89 -14.32 -12.64
N LEU A 231 -12.69 -14.40 -12.06
CA LEU A 231 -11.97 -15.67 -11.88
C LEU A 231 -12.75 -16.63 -10.99
N MET A 232 -13.33 -16.13 -9.90
CA MET A 232 -14.07 -16.94 -8.95
C MET A 232 -15.45 -17.36 -9.47
N GLN A 233 -16.18 -16.46 -10.14
CA GLN A 233 -17.51 -16.82 -10.67
C GLN A 233 -17.44 -17.76 -11.88
N THR A 234 -16.35 -17.71 -12.64
CA THR A 234 -16.10 -18.66 -13.74
C THR A 234 -15.39 -19.93 -13.28
N GLN A 235 -15.05 -20.04 -11.99
CA GLN A 235 -14.38 -21.20 -11.37
C GLN A 235 -13.09 -21.59 -12.10
N LEU A 236 -12.33 -20.60 -12.53
CA LEU A 236 -11.05 -20.85 -13.17
C LEU A 236 -10.02 -21.36 -12.15
N ASP A 237 -9.24 -22.35 -12.57
CA ASP A 237 -8.15 -22.94 -11.78
C ASP A 237 -6.83 -22.15 -11.89
N ARG A 238 -6.81 -21.14 -12.78
CA ARG A 238 -5.65 -20.30 -13.08
C ARG A 238 -6.05 -18.84 -13.22
N ILE A 239 -5.09 -17.94 -13.00
CA ILE A 239 -5.29 -16.51 -13.23
C ILE A 239 -5.29 -16.24 -14.74
N VAL A 240 -6.40 -15.71 -15.23
CA VAL A 240 -6.58 -15.21 -16.60
C VAL A 240 -6.87 -13.71 -16.54
N VAL A 241 -6.13 -12.92 -17.31
CA VAL A 241 -6.26 -11.46 -17.34
C VAL A 241 -6.69 -11.03 -18.75
N PRO A 242 -7.96 -10.64 -18.97
CA PRO A 242 -8.42 -10.11 -20.25
C PRO A 242 -7.67 -8.82 -20.57
N MET A 243 -7.11 -8.75 -21.78
CA MET A 243 -6.36 -7.59 -22.27
C MET A 243 -6.70 -7.27 -23.71
N VAL A 244 -6.85 -5.98 -24.01
CA VAL A 244 -7.03 -5.47 -25.38
C VAL A 244 -6.06 -4.32 -25.62
N ASN A 245 -5.49 -4.28 -26.82
CA ASN A 245 -4.52 -3.25 -27.20
C ASN A 245 -4.92 -2.67 -28.55
N TYR A 246 -4.99 -1.34 -28.60
CA TYR A 246 -5.21 -0.57 -29.81
C TYR A 246 -3.89 0.11 -30.19
N GLU A 247 -3.61 0.14 -31.49
CA GLU A 247 -2.46 0.84 -32.04
C GLU A 247 -2.96 1.92 -32.99
N TYR A 248 -2.59 3.17 -32.72
CA TYR A 248 -2.86 4.28 -33.62
C TYR A 248 -1.55 4.80 -34.20
N ASN A 249 -1.37 4.62 -35.50
CA ASN A 249 -0.21 5.13 -36.20
C ASN A 249 -0.49 6.55 -36.67
N THR A 250 0.22 7.52 -36.08
CA THR A 250 0.02 8.94 -36.37
C THR A 250 0.41 9.32 -37.81
N SER A 251 1.29 8.55 -38.45
CA SER A 251 1.76 8.82 -39.82
C SER A 251 0.76 8.33 -40.88
N THR A 252 0.11 7.19 -40.64
CA THR A 252 -0.88 6.61 -41.56
C THR A 252 -2.32 6.96 -41.20
N SER A 253 -2.55 7.52 -40.00
CA SER A 253 -3.88 7.72 -39.41
C SER A 253 -4.72 6.44 -39.36
N SER A 254 -4.07 5.27 -39.24
CA SER A 254 -4.75 3.98 -39.08
C SER A 254 -4.89 3.63 -37.60
N LEU A 255 -6.06 3.07 -37.25
CA LEU A 255 -6.31 2.44 -35.96
C LEU A 255 -6.36 0.93 -36.19
N ASP A 256 -5.40 0.23 -35.62
CA ASP A 256 -5.23 -1.20 -35.73
C ASP A 256 -5.41 -1.86 -34.36
N VAL A 257 -5.75 -3.14 -34.40
CA VAL A 257 -5.98 -3.97 -33.22
C VAL A 257 -4.88 -5.02 -33.17
N LEU A 258 -4.24 -5.18 -32.01
CA LEU A 258 -3.15 -6.14 -31.83
C LEU A 258 -3.67 -7.52 -31.38
N ASN A 259 -2.80 -8.54 -31.51
CA ASN A 259 -3.01 -9.93 -31.09
C ASN A 259 -4.09 -10.72 -31.84
N GLY A 260 -4.49 -10.26 -33.04
CA GLY A 260 -5.46 -10.95 -33.89
C GLY A 260 -6.92 -10.70 -33.50
N LYS A 261 -7.78 -10.59 -34.51
CA LYS A 261 -9.17 -10.13 -34.34
C LYS A 261 -10.01 -11.02 -33.42
N GLU A 262 -9.85 -12.34 -33.49
CA GLU A 262 -10.64 -13.27 -32.67
C GLU A 262 -10.31 -13.15 -31.17
N HIS A 263 -9.03 -13.14 -30.82
CA HIS A 263 -8.60 -12.98 -29.42
C HIS A 263 -8.98 -11.63 -28.83
N PHE A 264 -8.81 -10.57 -29.62
CA PHE A 264 -9.23 -9.25 -29.20
C PHE A 264 -10.74 -9.19 -28.92
N MET A 265 -11.58 -9.75 -29.80
CA MET A 265 -13.03 -9.76 -29.61
C MET A 265 -13.44 -10.55 -28.36
N ALA A 266 -12.82 -11.71 -28.10
CA ALA A 266 -13.09 -12.49 -26.90
C ALA A 266 -12.69 -11.74 -25.61
N ASN A 267 -11.51 -11.11 -25.59
CA ASN A 267 -11.06 -10.31 -24.45
C ASN A 267 -11.91 -9.05 -24.25
N LEU A 268 -12.34 -8.40 -25.34
CA LEU A 268 -13.26 -7.28 -25.28
C LEU A 268 -14.60 -7.72 -24.67
N GLU A 269 -15.16 -8.84 -25.07
CA GLU A 269 -16.40 -9.36 -24.47
C GLU A 269 -16.27 -9.58 -22.96
N LEU A 270 -15.15 -10.14 -22.50
CA LEU A 270 -14.86 -10.29 -21.07
C LEU A 270 -14.76 -8.93 -20.36
N LEU A 271 -14.08 -7.95 -20.96
CA LEU A 271 -14.01 -6.59 -20.42
C LEU A 271 -15.39 -5.94 -20.30
N LEU A 272 -16.21 -6.02 -21.34
CA LEU A 272 -17.55 -5.44 -21.36
C LEU A 272 -18.52 -6.11 -20.37
N ARG A 273 -18.28 -7.38 -20.05
CA ARG A 273 -19.06 -8.14 -19.08
C ARG A 273 -18.66 -7.87 -17.63
N TRP A 274 -17.36 -7.84 -17.35
CA TRP A 274 -16.82 -7.87 -15.99
C TRP A 274 -16.29 -6.53 -15.47
N SER A 275 -16.00 -5.57 -16.36
CA SER A 275 -15.54 -4.23 -15.99
C SER A 275 -16.69 -3.27 -15.64
N PRO A 276 -16.41 -2.07 -15.12
CA PRO A 276 -17.40 -1.00 -14.92
C PRO A 276 -18.08 -0.51 -16.22
N TYR A 277 -17.55 -0.85 -17.39
CA TYR A 277 -17.97 -0.32 -18.68
C TYR A 277 -18.64 -1.40 -19.53
N SER A 278 -19.79 -1.08 -20.14
CA SER A 278 -20.61 -2.04 -20.90
C SER A 278 -20.53 -1.85 -22.41
N SER A 279 -19.79 -0.84 -22.90
CA SER A 279 -19.54 -0.63 -24.33
C SER A 279 -18.07 -0.31 -24.60
N GLU A 280 -17.61 -0.64 -25.81
CA GLU A 280 -16.25 -0.29 -26.28
C GLU A 280 -16.04 1.23 -26.31
N ALA A 281 -17.08 1.98 -26.68
CA ALA A 281 -17.05 3.44 -26.67
C ALA A 281 -16.79 4.01 -25.27
N ASP A 282 -17.39 3.42 -24.21
CA ASP A 282 -17.17 3.85 -22.82
C ASP A 282 -15.75 3.52 -22.32
N LEU A 283 -15.19 2.39 -22.77
CA LEU A 283 -13.79 2.03 -22.52
C LEU A 283 -12.85 3.03 -23.19
N LEU A 284 -13.05 3.32 -24.49
CA LEU A 284 -12.22 4.26 -25.24
C LEU A 284 -12.34 5.69 -24.72
N LYS A 285 -13.51 6.07 -24.18
CA LYS A 285 -13.72 7.35 -23.51
C LYS A 285 -12.77 7.56 -22.32
N GLN A 286 -12.33 6.49 -21.65
CA GLN A 286 -11.38 6.62 -20.53
C GLN A 286 -10.03 7.19 -20.94
N PHE A 287 -9.65 7.09 -22.21
CA PHE A 287 -8.41 7.66 -22.71
C PHE A 287 -8.53 9.11 -23.21
N GLN A 288 -9.74 9.67 -23.34
CA GLN A 288 -9.93 11.03 -23.89
C GLN A 288 -9.28 12.11 -23.00
N ASN A 289 -9.28 11.88 -21.69
CA ASN A 289 -8.67 12.79 -20.71
C ASN A 289 -7.21 12.43 -20.38
N MET A 290 -6.64 11.46 -21.10
CA MET A 290 -5.22 11.11 -21.00
C MET A 290 -4.46 11.83 -22.11
N GLY A 291 -3.24 12.28 -21.83
CA GLY A 291 -2.36 12.88 -22.84
C GLY A 291 -1.85 11.84 -23.83
N SER A 292 -0.68 12.07 -24.44
CA SER A 292 0.01 11.07 -25.26
C SER A 292 0.61 9.93 -24.43
N TYR A 293 0.72 10.14 -23.11
CA TYR A 293 1.30 9.21 -22.14
C TYR A 293 0.44 9.19 -20.87
N GLY A 294 0.61 8.15 -20.06
CA GLY A 294 0.07 8.06 -18.71
C GLY A 294 -0.66 6.75 -18.43
N THR A 295 -0.96 6.52 -17.16
CA THR A 295 -1.68 5.34 -16.69
C THR A 295 -2.85 5.73 -15.80
N LYS A 296 -3.93 4.97 -15.91
CA LYS A 296 -5.15 5.11 -15.11
C LYS A 296 -5.53 3.74 -14.58
N VAL A 297 -5.55 3.62 -13.26
CA VAL A 297 -5.99 2.44 -12.51
C VAL A 297 -7.32 2.75 -11.84
N ILE A 298 -8.31 1.89 -12.05
CA ILE A 298 -9.60 1.97 -11.36
C ILE A 298 -9.79 0.70 -10.57
N VAL A 299 -9.81 0.82 -9.25
CA VAL A 299 -10.15 -0.27 -8.33
C VAL A 299 -11.62 -0.14 -7.94
N TYR A 300 -12.40 -1.18 -8.17
CA TYR A 300 -13.85 -1.22 -7.93
C TYR A 300 -14.23 -2.51 -7.23
N ASN A 301 -15.51 -2.62 -6.85
CA ASN A 301 -15.95 -3.65 -5.90
C ASN A 301 -15.09 -3.61 -4.62
N LEU A 302 -14.98 -2.40 -4.04
CA LEU A 302 -14.23 -2.15 -2.82
C LEU A 302 -14.70 -3.07 -1.69
N TRP A 303 -13.77 -3.51 -0.84
CA TRP A 303 -14.08 -4.43 0.24
C TRP A 303 -14.90 -3.78 1.36
N PHE A 304 -15.83 -4.56 1.92
CA PHE A 304 -16.61 -4.17 3.09
C PHE A 304 -16.07 -4.84 4.35
N ASN A 305 -16.28 -4.21 5.49
CA ASN A 305 -16.08 -4.80 6.80
C ASN A 305 -17.27 -5.69 7.21
N ASP A 306 -17.25 -6.18 8.45
CA ASP A 306 -18.31 -7.03 9.00
C ASP A 306 -19.66 -6.32 9.07
N GLU A 307 -19.67 -4.99 9.19
CA GLU A 307 -20.86 -4.15 9.22
C GLU A 307 -21.37 -3.74 7.81
N GLY A 308 -20.73 -4.21 6.74
CA GLY A 308 -21.12 -3.85 5.37
C GLY A 308 -20.72 -2.43 4.95
N ILE A 309 -19.77 -1.81 5.65
CA ILE A 309 -19.24 -0.47 5.39
C ILE A 309 -17.89 -0.62 4.69
N THR A 310 -17.61 0.21 3.68
CA THR A 310 -16.29 0.25 3.04
C THR A 310 -15.24 0.74 4.04
N GLU A 311 -14.04 0.15 4.02
CA GLU A 311 -12.94 0.61 4.89
C GLU A 311 -12.57 2.08 4.60
N LEU A 312 -12.68 2.47 3.33
CA LEU A 312 -12.49 3.83 2.85
C LEU A 312 -13.80 4.63 2.94
N ASP A 313 -13.73 5.77 3.60
CA ASP A 313 -14.78 6.78 3.72
C ASP A 313 -14.47 7.94 2.76
N PHE A 314 -15.39 8.19 1.83
CA PHE A 314 -15.28 9.21 0.80
C PHE A 314 -16.16 10.43 1.05
N ASP A 315 -16.97 10.41 2.12
CA ASP A 315 -18.12 11.29 2.29
C ASP A 315 -17.97 12.24 3.49
N THR A 316 -17.26 11.82 4.56
CA THR A 316 -17.03 12.69 5.74
C THR A 316 -16.26 13.97 5.42
N ASP A 317 -15.27 13.90 4.53
CA ASP A 317 -14.54 15.06 4.02
C ASP A 317 -14.43 14.96 2.49
N PRO A 318 -15.05 15.87 1.73
CA PRO A 318 -15.03 15.81 0.27
C PRO A 318 -13.63 16.00 -0.33
N LYS A 319 -12.69 16.53 0.45
CA LYS A 319 -11.29 16.74 0.07
C LYS A 319 -10.38 15.65 0.61
N ASP A 320 -10.89 14.60 1.22
CA ASP A 320 -10.05 13.52 1.75
C ASP A 320 -10.62 12.14 1.39
N ILE A 321 -9.81 11.12 1.64
CA ILE A 321 -10.26 9.74 1.73
C ILE A 321 -9.82 9.27 3.11
N ARG A 322 -10.78 8.87 3.94
CA ARG A 322 -10.52 8.56 5.35
C ARG A 322 -10.70 7.07 5.62
N ILE A 323 -10.17 6.58 6.74
CA ILE A 323 -10.50 5.24 7.24
C ILE A 323 -11.71 5.34 8.17
N ALA A 324 -12.77 4.61 7.84
CA ALA A 324 -14.09 4.72 8.50
C ALA A 324 -14.07 4.36 10.00
N TRP A 325 -13.12 3.57 10.48
CA TRP A 325 -13.09 3.04 11.85
C TRP A 325 -12.76 4.09 12.92
N ASP A 326 -12.03 5.16 12.59
CA ASP A 326 -11.44 6.06 13.62
C ASP A 326 -12.30 7.30 13.95
N VAL A 327 -13.39 7.54 13.21
CA VAL A 327 -14.23 8.75 13.39
C VAL A 327 -15.06 8.70 14.68
N LYS A 328 -15.47 7.50 15.11
CA LYS A 328 -16.40 7.32 16.25
C LYS A 328 -15.79 7.67 17.63
N LYS A 329 -14.47 7.84 17.75
CA LYS A 329 -13.81 8.12 19.05
C LYS A 329 -13.49 9.60 19.31
N ILE A 330 -13.52 10.48 18.31
CA ILE A 330 -13.00 11.85 18.45
C ILE A 330 -14.06 12.81 19.03
N SER A 331 -15.35 12.57 18.80
CA SER A 331 -16.44 13.48 19.18
C SER A 331 -16.68 13.64 20.69
N THR A 332 -16.09 12.79 21.53
CA THR A 332 -16.26 12.78 22.99
C THR A 332 -15.04 13.29 23.77
N ILE A 333 -14.03 13.83 23.09
CA ILE A 333 -12.73 14.13 23.69
C ILE A 333 -12.68 15.56 24.26
N PRO A 334 -12.33 15.76 25.55
CA PRO A 334 -12.20 17.09 26.16
C PRO A 334 -11.11 17.94 25.50
N THR A 335 -11.31 19.26 25.45
CA THR A 335 -10.51 20.25 24.70
C THR A 335 -8.99 20.13 24.91
N ARG A 336 -8.53 19.73 26.10
CA ARG A 336 -7.10 19.54 26.44
C ARG A 336 -6.41 18.39 25.68
N LYS A 337 -7.17 17.45 25.13
CA LYS A 337 -6.66 16.32 24.33
C LYS A 337 -6.70 16.57 22.83
N ARG A 338 -7.36 17.64 22.34
CA ARG A 338 -7.49 17.92 20.91
C ARG A 338 -6.15 18.09 20.19
N ILE A 339 -5.21 18.84 20.79
CA ILE A 339 -3.86 19.05 20.22
C ILE A 339 -3.14 17.70 20.00
N GLN A 340 -3.35 16.71 20.87
CA GLN A 340 -2.75 15.38 20.70
C GLN A 340 -3.49 14.54 19.66
N GLU A 341 -4.80 14.68 19.53
CA GLU A 341 -5.61 13.92 18.55
C GLU A 341 -5.50 14.47 17.13
N GLU A 342 -5.29 15.77 16.98
CA GLU A 342 -5.14 16.46 15.69
C GLU A 342 -3.68 16.44 15.19
N HIS A 343 -2.73 16.02 16.03
CA HIS A 343 -1.32 15.94 15.64
C HIS A 343 -1.11 14.94 14.50
N ILE A 344 -0.19 15.26 13.59
CA ILE A 344 0.13 14.47 12.40
C ILE A 344 0.37 12.98 12.72
N ALA A 345 1.14 12.72 13.78
CA ALA A 345 1.44 11.38 14.30
C ALA A 345 0.23 10.52 14.67
N LYS A 346 -0.98 11.07 14.73
CA LYS A 346 -2.23 10.32 14.86
C LYS A 346 -3.10 10.42 13.62
N THR A 347 -3.25 11.62 13.06
CA THR A 347 -4.14 11.87 11.92
C THR A 347 -3.72 11.12 10.66
N PHE A 348 -2.43 10.87 10.41
CA PHE A 348 -1.98 10.11 9.25
C PHE A 348 -2.59 8.70 9.18
N ARG A 349 -2.97 8.11 10.33
CA ARG A 349 -3.52 6.74 10.38
C ARG A 349 -4.88 6.63 9.69
N TYR A 350 -5.63 7.73 9.62
CA TYR A 350 -7.00 7.74 9.12
C TYR A 350 -7.29 8.83 8.10
N SER A 351 -6.42 9.82 7.88
CA SER A 351 -6.54 10.83 6.82
C SER A 351 -5.50 10.57 5.75
N LEU A 352 -5.96 10.23 4.55
CA LEU A 352 -5.06 9.97 3.43
C LEU A 352 -4.30 11.25 3.06
N ARG A 353 -4.97 12.40 3.05
CA ARG A 353 -4.34 13.70 2.77
C ARG A 353 -3.14 13.96 3.67
N VAL A 354 -3.29 13.69 4.97
CA VAL A 354 -2.19 13.85 5.92
C VAL A 354 -1.09 12.83 5.66
N TYR A 355 -1.42 11.56 5.43
CA TYR A 355 -0.42 10.54 5.13
C TYR A 355 0.38 10.88 3.86
N LEU A 356 -0.28 11.26 2.78
CA LEU A 356 0.34 11.66 1.51
C LEU A 356 1.26 12.89 1.67
N SER A 357 0.96 13.80 2.61
CA SER A 357 1.80 14.98 2.86
C SER A 357 3.19 14.63 3.40
N ILE A 358 3.33 13.48 4.07
CA ILE A 358 4.60 13.01 4.68
C ILE A 358 5.14 11.74 4.04
N LEU A 359 4.43 11.18 3.05
CA LEU A 359 4.77 9.89 2.45
C LEU A 359 6.16 9.89 1.81
N TYR A 360 6.54 11.02 1.22
CA TYR A 360 7.83 11.19 0.56
C TYR A 360 8.62 12.30 1.24
N LEU A 361 9.85 12.00 1.65
CA LEU A 361 10.76 12.94 2.30
C LEU A 361 11.06 14.15 1.40
N ARG A 362 11.24 13.89 0.10
CA ARG A 362 11.46 14.90 -0.93
C ARG A 362 10.81 14.44 -2.24
N LEU A 363 10.08 15.34 -2.86
CA LEU A 363 9.60 15.23 -4.23
C LEU A 363 10.13 16.42 -5.04
N PRO A 364 10.42 16.24 -6.34
CA PRO A 364 10.71 17.36 -7.22
C PRO A 364 9.56 18.37 -7.26
N LYS A 365 9.88 19.66 -7.37
CA LYS A 365 8.87 20.73 -7.44
C LYS A 365 7.94 20.62 -8.66
N THR A 366 8.36 19.87 -9.68
CA THR A 366 7.61 19.60 -10.91
C THR A 366 6.59 18.49 -10.75
N PHE A 367 6.63 17.72 -9.65
CA PHE A 367 5.71 16.61 -9.42
C PHE A 367 4.70 16.95 -8.31
N GLN A 368 3.43 16.65 -8.54
CA GLN A 368 2.34 16.93 -7.60
C GLN A 368 1.51 15.68 -7.29
N ILE A 369 1.22 15.48 -6.00
CA ILE A 369 0.19 14.53 -5.57
C ILE A 369 -1.12 15.29 -5.44
N ILE A 370 -2.16 14.84 -6.13
CA ILE A 370 -3.50 15.42 -6.13
C ILE A 370 -4.43 14.41 -5.47
N LEU A 371 -5.23 14.86 -4.50
CA LEU A 371 -6.23 14.03 -3.83
C LEU A 371 -7.57 14.73 -3.91
N ARG A 372 -8.61 14.04 -4.38
CA ARG A 372 -9.98 14.58 -4.52
C ARG A 372 -9.99 15.94 -5.22
N GLY A 373 -9.29 16.04 -6.35
CA GLY A 373 -9.13 17.27 -7.14
C GLY A 373 -8.29 18.39 -6.50
N GLN A 374 -7.70 18.20 -5.31
CA GLN A 374 -6.88 19.21 -4.64
C GLN A 374 -5.47 18.70 -4.36
N ALA A 375 -4.48 19.47 -4.83
CA ALA A 375 -3.07 19.29 -4.54
C ALA A 375 -2.81 19.07 -3.04
N VAL A 376 -2.09 18.00 -2.71
CA VAL A 376 -1.59 17.73 -1.37
C VAL A 376 -0.33 18.55 -1.16
N LYS A 377 -0.33 19.40 -0.14
CA LYS A 377 0.87 20.17 0.22
C LYS A 377 1.85 19.24 0.94
N PRO A 378 3.08 19.06 0.44
CA PRO A 378 4.10 18.31 1.16
C PRO A 378 4.38 18.96 2.52
N HIS A 379 4.52 18.15 3.55
CA HIS A 379 4.80 18.58 4.92
C HIS A 379 6.09 17.94 5.41
N SER A 380 7.06 18.77 5.78
CA SER A 380 8.32 18.30 6.36
C SER A 380 8.17 18.20 7.87
N ILE A 381 8.30 17.00 8.42
CA ILE A 381 8.27 16.81 9.90
C ILE A 381 9.39 17.60 10.59
N ALA A 382 10.51 17.88 9.89
CA ALA A 382 11.58 18.71 10.44
C ALA A 382 11.10 20.15 10.75
N ASP A 383 10.08 20.64 10.04
CA ASP A 383 9.50 21.96 10.26
C ASP A 383 8.70 22.01 11.57
N ASP A 384 8.31 20.87 12.14
CA ASP A 384 7.60 20.77 13.43
C ASP A 384 8.56 20.73 14.63
N LEU A 385 9.88 20.78 14.37
CA LEU A 385 10.91 20.67 15.40
C LEU A 385 11.43 22.03 15.87
N LYS A 386 11.91 22.05 17.12
CA LYS A 386 12.71 23.09 17.76
C LYS A 386 13.94 22.45 18.40
N LEU A 387 14.98 23.24 18.65
CA LEU A 387 16.28 22.76 19.17
C LEU A 387 16.86 21.65 18.28
N VAL A 388 16.84 21.88 16.96
CA VAL A 388 17.21 20.86 15.97
C VAL A 388 18.72 20.61 16.00
N GLU A 389 19.09 19.34 16.09
CA GLU A 389 20.46 18.85 16.00
C GLU A 389 20.59 17.85 14.85
N PHE A 390 21.79 17.79 14.27
CA PHE A 390 22.12 16.86 13.19
C PHE A 390 23.17 15.86 13.69
N ILE A 391 22.73 14.66 14.02
CA ILE A 391 23.61 13.62 14.57
C ILE A 391 24.10 12.73 13.43
N LYS A 392 25.42 12.68 13.27
CA LYS A 392 26.07 11.77 12.32
C LYS A 392 25.89 10.31 12.75
N TYR A 393 25.56 9.45 11.79
CA TYR A 393 25.47 8.00 11.94
C TYR A 393 26.25 7.31 10.83
N THR A 394 27.03 6.31 11.21
CA THR A 394 27.74 5.44 10.27
C THR A 394 27.30 4.01 10.54
N PRO A 395 26.50 3.40 9.64
CA PRO A 395 26.09 2.01 9.76
C PRO A 395 27.28 1.07 9.79
N GLN A 396 27.24 0.05 10.64
CA GLN A 396 28.26 -0.99 10.72
C GLN A 396 27.99 -2.10 9.70
N CYS A 397 28.09 -1.77 8.41
CA CYS A 397 27.90 -2.71 7.30
C CYS A 397 29.25 -3.19 6.74
N ALA A 398 29.23 -4.34 6.04
CA ALA A 398 30.38 -4.79 5.26
C ALA A 398 30.41 -4.03 3.92
N GLY A 399 31.15 -2.92 3.85
CA GLY A 399 31.35 -2.14 2.63
C GLY A 399 31.52 -0.64 2.87
N PRO A 400 31.83 0.16 1.83
CA PRO A 400 31.81 1.61 1.93
C PRO A 400 30.37 2.08 2.17
N VAL A 401 30.13 2.69 3.33
CA VAL A 401 28.81 3.24 3.68
C VAL A 401 28.91 4.75 3.66
N GLU A 402 27.96 5.39 2.98
CA GLU A 402 27.81 6.84 3.05
C GLU A 402 27.44 7.25 4.47
N GLU A 403 28.12 8.29 4.96
CA GLU A 403 27.78 8.89 6.24
C GLU A 403 26.40 9.53 6.13
N LEU A 404 25.52 9.19 7.07
CA LEU A 404 24.15 9.71 7.07
C LEU A 404 23.86 10.52 8.32
N PHE A 405 22.91 11.44 8.19
CA PHE A 405 22.54 12.35 9.26
C PHE A 405 21.14 12.04 9.75
N VAL A 406 21.01 11.97 11.07
CA VAL A 406 19.73 11.92 11.77
C VAL A 406 19.41 13.33 12.21
N THR A 407 18.33 13.90 11.68
CA THR A 407 17.79 15.17 12.18
C THR A 407 16.98 14.84 13.42
N ILE A 408 17.30 15.42 14.57
CA ILE A 408 16.59 15.19 15.83
C ILE A 408 16.22 16.52 16.45
N GLY A 409 15.06 16.57 17.10
CA GLY A 409 14.60 17.79 17.74
C GLY A 409 13.45 17.53 18.69
N PHE A 410 13.06 18.57 19.43
CA PHE A 410 11.80 18.55 20.16
C PHE A 410 10.67 19.02 19.28
N LEU A 411 9.50 18.40 19.37
CA LEU A 411 8.28 18.96 18.82
C LEU A 411 8.05 20.38 19.37
N LYS A 412 7.54 21.29 18.54
CA LYS A 412 7.23 22.66 18.94
C LYS A 412 6.30 22.71 20.16
N GLU A 413 5.36 21.78 20.23
CA GLU A 413 4.38 21.62 21.32
C GLU A 413 4.96 20.94 22.57
N ALA A 414 6.20 20.44 22.54
CA ALA A 414 6.84 19.87 23.73
C ALA A 414 7.03 20.95 24.81
N PRO A 415 6.79 20.65 26.11
CA PRO A 415 6.52 19.32 26.67
C PRO A 415 5.03 18.94 26.76
N HIS A 416 4.13 19.73 26.18
CA HIS A 416 2.66 19.57 26.30
C HIS A 416 2.09 18.43 25.46
N VAL A 417 2.88 17.88 24.54
CA VAL A 417 2.53 16.74 23.69
C VAL A 417 3.26 15.46 24.16
N ASN A 418 2.54 14.32 24.14
CA ASN A 418 3.11 13.01 24.45
C ASN A 418 3.34 12.19 23.18
N ILE A 419 4.12 12.75 22.26
CA ILE A 419 4.46 12.14 20.96
C ILE A 419 5.97 12.15 20.84
N HIS A 420 6.54 11.04 20.38
CA HIS A 420 7.96 10.88 20.18
C HIS A 420 8.19 9.74 19.19
N GLY A 421 9.40 9.66 18.65
CA GLY A 421 9.82 8.58 17.76
C GLY A 421 10.48 9.08 16.48
N PHE A 422 10.89 8.14 15.64
CA PHE A 422 11.63 8.43 14.40
C PHE A 422 10.75 8.22 13.18
N ASN A 423 10.80 9.15 12.23
CA ASN A 423 10.26 8.97 10.89
C ASN A 423 11.39 8.46 10.01
N VAL A 424 11.33 7.18 9.68
CA VAL A 424 12.39 6.48 8.92
C VAL A 424 11.92 6.29 7.48
N TYR A 425 12.71 6.83 6.56
CA TYR A 425 12.49 6.75 5.13
C TYR A 425 13.49 5.78 4.49
N HIS A 426 13.14 5.21 3.35
CA HIS A 426 13.99 4.41 2.49
C HIS A 426 13.76 4.87 1.05
N LYS A 427 14.81 5.33 0.35
CA LYS A 427 14.72 5.94 -0.99
C LYS A 427 13.64 7.01 -1.08
N HIS A 428 13.70 7.97 -0.15
CA HIS A 428 12.69 9.02 0.06
C HIS A 428 11.28 8.55 0.44
N ARG A 429 10.96 7.26 0.48
CA ARG A 429 9.65 6.72 0.86
C ARG A 429 9.57 6.44 2.36
N LEU A 430 8.56 6.96 3.04
CA LEU A 430 8.34 6.74 4.47
C LEU A 430 8.01 5.27 4.75
N ILE A 431 8.78 4.59 5.58
CA ILE A 431 8.53 3.19 5.97
C ILE A 431 7.96 3.12 7.38
N LEU A 432 8.65 3.74 8.34
CA LEU A 432 8.22 3.76 9.75
C LEU A 432 7.89 5.18 10.21
N PRO A 433 6.61 5.56 10.26
CA PRO A 433 6.17 6.84 10.84
C PRO A 433 6.20 6.80 12.38
N PHE A 434 6.82 7.79 13.00
CA PHE A 434 6.87 7.95 14.46
C PHE A 434 7.25 6.66 15.22
N TRP A 435 8.27 5.95 14.73
CA TRP A 435 8.78 4.71 15.33
C TRP A 435 9.29 4.93 16.75
N GLN A 436 8.64 4.28 17.71
CA GLN A 436 8.93 4.45 19.12
C GLN A 436 10.06 3.52 19.58
N VAL A 437 11.29 4.03 19.53
CA VAL A 437 12.48 3.32 20.03
C VAL A 437 12.67 3.43 21.55
N VAL A 438 11.87 4.30 22.21
CA VAL A 438 11.79 4.46 23.67
C VAL A 438 10.35 4.28 24.16
N ARG A 439 10.19 3.74 25.37
CA ARG A 439 8.88 3.42 25.97
C ARG A 439 8.28 4.63 26.69
N TYR A 440 6.95 4.80 26.59
CA TYR A 440 6.17 5.87 27.24
C TYR A 440 6.22 5.90 28.78
N SER A 441 6.59 4.78 29.42
CA SER A 441 6.74 4.75 30.88
C SER A 441 7.90 5.61 31.37
N ASP A 442 8.87 5.90 30.49
CA ASP A 442 9.93 6.85 30.77
C ASP A 442 9.45 8.26 30.38
N SER A 443 9.56 9.21 31.31
CA SER A 443 9.33 10.63 30.98
C SER A 443 10.44 11.18 30.07
N ARG A 444 11.59 10.49 30.01
CA ARG A 444 12.72 10.84 29.16
C ARG A 444 12.42 10.53 27.69
N GLY A 445 12.68 11.51 26.83
CA GLY A 445 12.49 11.39 25.39
C GLY A 445 11.10 11.83 24.91
N ARG A 446 10.19 12.24 25.81
CA ARG A 446 8.86 12.75 25.42
C ARG A 446 9.01 14.00 24.54
N GLY A 447 8.35 14.02 23.39
CA GLY A 447 8.47 15.15 22.47
C GLY A 447 9.71 15.09 21.58
N VAL A 448 10.63 14.14 21.77
CA VAL A 448 11.79 13.97 20.88
C VAL A 448 11.32 13.26 19.62
N VAL A 449 11.50 13.92 18.48
CA VAL A 449 11.20 13.36 17.16
C VAL A 449 12.45 13.42 16.30
N GLY A 450 12.69 12.34 15.57
CA GLY A 450 13.78 12.27 14.60
C GLY A 450 13.30 11.98 13.19
N ILE A 451 14.11 12.36 12.20
CA ILE A 451 13.93 12.07 10.79
C ILE A 451 15.24 11.49 10.26
N MET A 452 15.16 10.38 9.53
CA MET A 452 16.32 9.79 8.85
C MET A 452 15.93 9.05 7.59
N GLN A 453 16.88 8.95 6.66
CA GLN A 453 16.82 8.06 5.50
C GLN A 453 17.79 6.89 5.72
N ALA A 454 17.28 5.67 5.59
CA ALA A 454 17.93 4.43 6.01
C ALA A 454 18.05 3.44 4.83
N ASP A 455 18.72 3.85 3.75
CA ASP A 455 18.82 3.07 2.50
C ASP A 455 19.70 1.81 2.62
N PHE A 456 20.32 1.60 3.79
CA PHE A 456 21.17 0.44 4.09
C PHE A 456 20.39 -0.73 4.73
N VAL A 457 19.10 -0.55 5.02
CA VAL A 457 18.19 -1.60 5.52
C VAL A 457 17.04 -1.80 4.55
N GLU A 458 16.73 -3.05 4.24
CA GLU A 458 15.69 -3.39 3.27
C GLU A 458 14.30 -3.38 3.93
N PRO A 459 13.30 -2.75 3.30
CA PRO A 459 11.91 -2.77 3.76
C PRO A 459 11.29 -4.17 3.58
N THR A 460 10.25 -4.46 4.36
CA THR A 460 9.39 -5.63 4.11
C THR A 460 8.61 -5.47 2.80
N HIS A 461 8.05 -6.58 2.28
CA HIS A 461 7.29 -6.59 1.02
C HIS A 461 6.19 -5.51 0.94
N ASP A 462 5.48 -5.23 2.04
CA ASP A 462 4.40 -4.23 2.12
C ASP A 462 4.89 -2.79 2.36
N LYS A 463 6.21 -2.61 2.52
CA LYS A 463 6.89 -1.34 2.79
C LYS A 463 6.35 -0.60 4.03
N GLN A 464 5.90 -1.36 5.03
CA GLN A 464 5.42 -0.82 6.32
C GLN A 464 6.32 -1.18 7.52
N ASP A 465 7.37 -1.97 7.30
CA ASP A 465 8.41 -2.27 8.29
C ASP A 465 9.74 -2.54 7.55
N PHE A 466 10.79 -2.84 8.30
CA PHE A 466 12.08 -3.32 7.76
C PHE A 466 12.30 -4.80 8.10
N GLU A 467 13.09 -5.47 7.27
CA GLU A 467 13.53 -6.82 7.55
C GLU A 467 14.29 -6.89 8.89
N ARG A 468 14.01 -7.91 9.70
CA ARG A 468 14.57 -8.07 11.06
C ARG A 468 15.99 -8.62 11.03
N THR A 469 16.89 -7.85 10.44
CA THR A 469 18.32 -8.13 10.35
C THR A 469 19.07 -7.62 11.59
N SER A 470 20.30 -8.10 11.79
CA SER A 470 21.19 -7.58 12.83
C SER A 470 21.51 -6.10 12.66
N LEU A 471 21.53 -5.63 11.40
CA LEU A 471 21.75 -4.23 11.05
C LEU A 471 20.59 -3.34 11.50
N PHE A 472 19.35 -3.78 11.27
CA PHE A 472 18.15 -3.10 11.76
C PHE A 472 18.12 -3.02 13.30
N GLN A 473 18.48 -4.10 13.99
CA GLN A 473 18.57 -4.10 15.46
C GLN A 473 19.63 -3.13 16.00
N LYS A 474 20.80 -3.05 15.33
CA LYS A 474 21.84 -2.06 15.68
C LYS A 474 21.35 -0.62 15.47
N LEU A 475 20.59 -0.38 14.40
CA LEU A 475 19.97 0.92 14.15
C LEU A 475 19.00 1.27 15.29
N GLU A 476 18.09 0.38 15.65
CA GLU A 476 17.14 0.59 16.77
C GLU A 476 17.88 0.97 18.07
N ALA A 477 18.91 0.20 18.42
CA ALA A 477 19.73 0.45 19.60
C ALA A 477 20.43 1.81 19.54
N ARG A 478 20.95 2.22 18.38
CA ARG A 478 21.60 3.52 18.22
C ARG A 478 20.59 4.67 18.33
N LEU A 479 19.42 4.58 17.68
CA LEU A 479 18.38 5.62 17.76
C LEU A 479 17.88 5.82 19.19
N LYS A 480 17.77 4.73 19.96
CA LYS A 480 17.48 4.77 21.39
C LYS A 480 18.56 5.54 22.18
N SER A 481 19.84 5.24 21.93
CA SER A 481 20.96 5.97 22.54
C SER A 481 20.96 7.46 22.17
N MET A 482 20.77 7.78 20.89
CA MET A 482 20.68 9.15 20.38
C MET A 482 19.56 9.94 21.06
N THR A 483 18.41 9.31 21.27
CA THR A 483 17.28 9.94 21.98
C THR A 483 17.67 10.36 23.39
N TRP A 484 18.39 9.50 24.12
CA TRP A 484 18.82 9.78 25.48
C TRP A 484 19.95 10.81 25.55
N GLU A 485 20.92 10.73 24.65
CA GLU A 485 22.00 11.71 24.49
C GLU A 485 21.41 13.11 24.27
N TYR A 486 20.57 13.25 23.25
CA TYR A 486 19.88 14.50 22.92
C TYR A 486 19.02 15.02 24.08
N TRP A 487 18.18 14.17 24.67
CA TRP A 487 17.34 14.56 25.80
C TRP A 487 18.16 15.08 26.98
N ASN A 488 19.27 14.42 27.33
CA ASN A 488 20.09 14.83 28.47
C ASN A 488 20.76 16.18 28.27
N ILE A 489 21.16 16.50 27.04
CA ILE A 489 21.80 17.77 26.67
C ILE A 489 20.75 18.89 26.61
N GLU A 490 19.62 18.65 25.96
CA GLU A 490 18.69 19.71 25.56
C GLU A 490 17.51 19.94 26.53
N LYS A 491 17.19 18.99 27.42
CA LYS A 491 16.06 19.12 28.37
C LYS A 491 16.10 20.39 29.22
N GLY A 492 17.29 20.85 29.62
CA GLY A 492 17.43 22.06 30.44
C GLY A 492 16.98 23.33 29.69
N LYS A 493 17.09 23.34 28.36
CA LYS A 493 16.68 24.46 27.51
C LYS A 493 15.15 24.51 27.31
N LEU A 494 14.47 23.36 27.40
CA LEU A 494 13.00 23.27 27.44
C LEU A 494 12.41 23.83 28.74
N GLU A 495 13.08 23.57 29.87
CA GLU A 495 12.64 24.05 31.19
C GLU A 495 12.88 25.56 31.34
N GLY A 496 14.02 26.08 30.85
CA GLY A 496 14.30 27.53 30.86
C GLY A 496 13.35 28.39 30.02
N THR A 497 12.69 27.81 29.00
CA THR A 497 11.62 28.49 28.25
C THR A 497 10.28 28.45 28.98
N CYS A 498 10.04 27.44 29.81
CA CYS A 498 8.85 27.37 30.67
C CYS A 498 8.87 28.48 31.73
N ASP A 499 10.02 28.79 32.33
CA ASP A 499 10.12 29.88 33.31
C ASP A 499 9.75 31.25 32.72
N PHE A 500 10.16 31.56 31.49
CA PHE A 500 9.81 32.83 30.86
C PHE A 500 8.30 32.97 30.60
N LEU A 501 7.65 31.91 30.11
CA LEU A 501 6.20 31.89 29.88
C LEU A 501 5.41 31.86 31.20
N LEU A 502 5.88 31.14 32.22
CA LEU A 502 5.26 31.15 33.55
C LEU A 502 5.39 32.53 34.20
N ILE A 503 6.55 33.19 34.04
CA ILE A 503 6.79 34.55 34.50
C ILE A 503 5.88 35.55 33.76
N GLU A 504 5.71 35.44 32.44
CA GLU A 504 4.78 36.29 31.68
C GLU A 504 3.31 36.04 32.09
N GLN A 505 2.90 34.78 32.29
CA GLN A 505 1.56 34.44 32.78
C GLN A 505 1.33 34.95 34.21
N MET A 506 2.33 34.84 35.08
CA MET A 506 2.30 35.39 36.44
C MET A 506 2.24 36.91 36.43
N LYS A 507 3.01 37.59 35.57
CA LYS A 507 2.95 39.05 35.38
C LYS A 507 1.55 39.48 34.89
N TYR A 508 0.97 38.76 33.94
CA TYR A 508 -0.38 39.03 33.43
C TYR A 508 -1.43 38.88 34.53
N ASN A 509 -1.37 37.79 35.30
CA ASN A 509 -2.27 37.55 36.44
C ASN A 509 -2.09 38.59 37.56
N LEU A 510 -0.85 39.01 37.86
CA LEU A 510 -0.59 40.09 38.82
C LEU A 510 -1.17 41.43 38.35
N LYS A 511 -1.08 41.74 37.05
CA LYS A 511 -1.60 42.98 36.46
C LYS A 511 -3.13 43.02 36.56
N ASN A 512 -3.80 41.90 36.30
CA ASN A 512 -5.25 41.78 36.45
C ASN A 512 -5.71 41.80 37.91
N TYR A 513 -4.94 41.19 38.82
CA TYR A 513 -5.22 41.23 40.25
C TYR A 513 -5.09 42.65 40.82
N LYS A 514 -4.04 43.40 40.43
CA LYS A 514 -3.89 44.82 40.81
C LYS A 514 -5.00 45.70 40.24
N SER A 515 -5.45 45.44 39.01
CA SER A 515 -6.58 46.16 38.39
C SER A 515 -7.89 45.90 39.15
N SER A 516 -8.14 44.65 39.55
CA SER A 516 -9.29 44.26 40.38
C SER A 516 -9.30 44.93 41.76
N LEU A 517 -8.13 44.98 42.42
CA LEU A 517 -7.96 45.68 43.71
C LEU A 517 -8.15 47.21 43.60
N LEU A 518 -7.71 47.82 42.50
CA LEU A 518 -7.97 49.24 42.24
C LEU A 518 -9.48 49.50 42.04
N SER A 519 -10.16 48.64 41.28
CA SER A 519 -11.61 48.74 41.05
C SER A 519 -12.42 48.60 42.35
N GLN A 520 -12.02 47.70 43.26
CA GLN A 520 -12.64 47.54 44.59
C GLN A 520 -12.38 48.72 45.55
N LYS A 521 -11.24 49.40 45.44
CA LYS A 521 -10.95 50.63 46.22
C LYS A 521 -11.73 51.84 45.72
N ILE A 522 -12.00 51.92 44.42
CA ILE A 522 -12.79 53.01 43.83
C ILE A 522 -14.29 52.84 44.18
N THR A 523 -14.79 51.60 44.26
CA THR A 523 -16.19 51.34 44.69
C THR A 523 -16.42 51.52 46.19
N SER A 524 -15.41 51.30 47.04
CA SER A 524 -15.52 51.50 48.49
C SER A 524 -15.33 52.96 48.95
N SER A 525 -14.75 53.83 48.12
CA SER A 525 -14.56 55.26 48.42
C SER A 525 -15.66 56.18 47.87
N GLY A 526 -16.57 55.68 47.01
CA GLY A 526 -17.67 56.46 46.41
C GLY A 526 -18.98 56.49 47.20
N LEU A 527 -19.05 55.90 48.40
CA LEU A 527 -20.30 55.73 49.17
C LEU A 527 -20.47 56.68 50.37
N VAL A 528 -19.64 57.72 50.48
CA VAL A 528 -19.77 58.75 51.52
C VAL A 528 -19.81 60.14 50.90
N THR A 529 -21.00 60.58 50.49
CA THR A 529 -21.54 61.96 50.57
C THR A 529 -22.83 62.08 49.75
N SER A 530 -23.96 61.72 50.37
CA SER A 530 -25.24 62.39 50.11
C SER A 530 -26.11 62.31 51.36
N LYS A 531 -26.11 63.40 52.13
CA LYS A 531 -27.22 63.91 52.93
C LYS A 531 -27.17 65.42 52.86
#